data_AF-A0AAN8I178-F1
#
_entry.id   AF-A0AAN8I178-F1
#
_cell.length_a   1.000
_cell.length_b   1.000
_cell.length_c   1.000
_cell.angle_alpha   90.00
_cell.angle_beta   90.00
_cell.angle_gamma   90.00
#
_symmetry.space_group_name_H-M   'P 1'
#
loop_
_entity.id
_entity.type
_entity.pdbx_description
1 polymer ?
#
loop_
_entity_poly.entity_id
_entity_poly.type
_entity_poly.pdbx_seq_one_letter_code
_entity_poly.pdbx_strand_id
1 'polypeptide(L)'
;MGTYYLYFPFSTCEVKCGAAALDVADRQNAHSMTLAVRSVVELFCLVYREKEVDREILAFSIFYDHESVRIYGYYTVIDGNKTTYHRHPVRKFDFTEMDGKEKWTTYKFTKSVYRS
;
A
#
# COMPACT_ATOMS: atom_id res chain seq x y z
N MET A 1 -13.08 -1.61 -3.05
CA MET A 1 -13.21 -1.93 -4.49
C MET A 1 -12.11 -2.91 -4.82
N GLY A 2 -12.34 -4.18 -4.51
CA GLY A 2 -11.74 -5.30 -5.22
C GLY A 2 -12.86 -5.90 -6.07
N THR A 3 -12.93 -5.56 -7.34
CA THR A 3 -13.89 -6.26 -8.22
C THR A 3 -13.44 -7.72 -8.37
N TYR A 4 -14.35 -8.61 -8.77
CA TYR A 4 -14.06 -10.02 -9.10
C TYR A 4 -12.95 -10.21 -10.18
N TYR A 5 -12.42 -9.12 -10.75
CA TYR A 5 -11.34 -9.09 -11.73
C TYR A 5 -9.99 -8.61 -11.18
N LEU A 6 -9.91 -8.15 -9.91
CA LEU A 6 -8.67 -7.63 -9.32
C LEU A 6 -7.94 -8.71 -8.51
N TYR A 7 -7.06 -9.47 -9.16
CA TYR A 7 -6.24 -10.51 -8.51
C TYR A 7 -5.07 -9.97 -7.65
N PHE A 8 -4.98 -8.65 -7.46
CA PHE A 8 -3.73 -8.00 -7.08
C PHE A 8 -3.82 -6.85 -6.05
N PRO A 9 -4.60 -6.92 -4.95
CA PRO A 9 -4.21 -6.12 -3.80
C PRO A 9 -2.93 -6.73 -3.22
N PHE A 10 -1.78 -6.28 -3.74
CA PHE A 10 -0.49 -6.57 -3.15
C PHE A 10 -0.41 -5.82 -1.83
N SER A 11 -0.17 -6.59 -0.76
CA SER A 11 0.08 -6.04 0.56
C SER A 11 1.46 -6.51 1.00
N THR A 12 2.37 -5.57 1.24
CA THR A 12 3.60 -5.88 1.98
C THR A 12 3.45 -5.49 3.43
N CYS A 13 4.11 -6.27 4.29
CA CYS A 13 4.17 -6.06 5.72
C CYS A 13 5.63 -6.24 6.16
N GLU A 14 6.24 -5.17 6.67
CA GLU A 14 7.61 -5.21 7.20
C GLU A 14 7.61 -4.82 8.67
N VAL A 15 8.40 -5.56 9.44
CA VAL A 15 8.59 -5.35 10.89
C VAL A 15 10.03 -4.99 11.11
N LYS A 16 10.29 -3.89 11.82
CA LYS A 16 11.64 -3.57 12.27
C LYS A 16 11.64 -3.35 13.77
N CYS A 17 12.65 -3.88 14.43
CA CYS A 17 12.93 -3.68 15.85
C CYS A 17 14.43 -3.44 16.01
N GLY A 18 14.83 -2.47 16.85
CA GLY A 18 16.24 -2.13 17.09
C GLY A 18 16.79 -1.00 16.20
N ALA A 19 18.11 -1.02 15.92
CA ALA A 19 18.83 0.09 15.29
C ALA A 19 18.51 0.33 13.80
N ALA A 20 17.81 -0.58 13.14
CA ALA A 20 17.31 -0.39 11.78
C ALA A 20 15.97 0.37 11.86
N ALA A 21 16.01 1.65 11.51
CA ALA A 21 14.86 2.53 11.64
C ALA A 21 13.71 2.19 10.66
N LEU A 22 12.51 2.67 11.00
CA LEU A 22 11.28 2.61 10.19
C LEU A 22 11.50 3.05 8.72
N ASP A 23 12.50 3.88 8.46
CA ASP A 23 12.85 4.40 7.14
C ASP A 23 13.38 3.32 6.19
N VAL A 24 14.00 2.25 6.69
CA VAL A 24 14.44 1.11 5.88
C VAL A 24 13.23 0.27 5.46
N ALA A 25 12.33 -0.06 6.39
CA ALA A 25 11.08 -0.75 6.07
C ALA A 25 10.22 0.06 5.09
N ASP A 26 10.14 1.36 5.31
CA ASP A 26 9.41 2.29 4.43
C ASP A 26 9.97 2.26 3.01
N ARG A 27 11.31 2.27 2.85
CA ARG A 27 11.98 2.18 1.55
C ARG A 27 11.78 0.83 0.87
N GLN A 28 11.90 -0.27 1.62
CA GLN A 28 11.67 -1.63 1.09
C GLN A 28 10.24 -1.80 0.58
N ASN A 29 9.26 -1.39 1.39
CA ASN A 29 7.85 -1.41 1.02
C ASN A 29 7.55 -0.50 -0.17
N ALA A 30 8.06 0.73 -0.17
CA ALA A 30 7.85 1.66 -1.27
C ALA A 30 8.40 1.10 -2.59
N HIS A 31 9.58 0.48 -2.56
CA HIS A 31 10.17 -0.15 -3.73
C HIS A 31 9.31 -1.32 -4.25
N SER A 32 8.99 -2.28 -3.39
CA SER A 32 8.20 -3.47 -3.76
C SER A 32 6.80 -3.10 -4.27
N MET A 33 6.12 -2.16 -3.62
CA MET A 33 4.80 -1.69 -4.07
C MET A 33 4.88 -0.91 -5.37
N THR A 34 5.92 -0.10 -5.59
CA THR A 34 6.09 0.59 -6.87
C THR A 34 6.27 -0.41 -8.02
N LEU A 35 7.04 -1.48 -7.83
CA LEU A 35 7.19 -2.54 -8.84
C LEU A 35 5.85 -3.23 -9.13
N ALA A 36 5.11 -3.60 -8.09
CA ALA A 36 3.81 -4.26 -8.22
C ALA A 36 2.79 -3.38 -8.96
N VAL A 37 2.67 -2.11 -8.56
CA VAL A 37 1.79 -1.12 -9.19
C VAL A 37 2.20 -0.90 -10.65
N ARG A 38 3.50 -0.82 -10.93
CA ARG A 38 4.03 -0.71 -12.30
C ARG A 38 3.58 -1.88 -13.17
N SER A 39 3.71 -3.11 -12.70
CA SER A 39 3.27 -4.29 -13.47
C SER A 39 1.77 -4.26 -13.78
N VAL A 40 0.94 -3.85 -12.81
CA VAL A 40 -0.52 -3.71 -13.03
C VAL A 40 -0.80 -2.64 -14.10
N VAL A 41 -0.18 -1.47 -13.98
CA VAL A 41 -0.40 -0.38 -14.93
C VAL A 41 0.08 -0.74 -16.33
N GLU A 42 1.25 -1.37 -16.48
CA GLU A 42 1.73 -1.84 -17.78
C GLU A 42 0.74 -2.82 -18.43
N LEU A 43 0.13 -3.74 -17.67
CA LEU A 43 -0.90 -4.65 -18.18
C LEU A 43 -2.16 -3.92 -18.65
N PHE A 44 -2.64 -2.92 -17.92
CA PHE A 44 -3.81 -2.13 -18.31
C PHE A 44 -3.52 -1.24 -19.53
N CYS A 45 -2.33 -0.65 -19.62
CA CYS A 45 -1.90 0.12 -20.79
C CYS A 45 -1.82 -0.76 -22.05
N LEU A 46 -1.34 -2.01 -21.94
CA LEU A 46 -1.25 -2.93 -23.08
C LEU A 46 -2.61 -3.24 -23.74
N VAL A 47 -3.70 -3.10 -22.98
CA VAL A 47 -5.06 -3.33 -23.46
C VAL A 47 -5.86 -2.03 -23.64
N TYR A 48 -5.20 -0.87 -23.63
CA TYR A 48 -5.81 0.46 -23.78
C TYR A 48 -6.88 0.79 -22.71
N ARG A 49 -6.67 0.31 -21.48
CA ARG A 49 -7.55 0.53 -20.32
C ARG A 49 -6.87 1.31 -19.19
N GLU A 50 -5.84 2.10 -19.52
CA GLU A 50 -5.07 2.88 -18.56
C GLU A 50 -5.92 3.83 -17.70
N LYS A 51 -7.06 4.31 -18.23
CA LYS A 51 -8.01 5.15 -17.49
C LYS A 51 -8.64 4.48 -16.27
N GLU A 52 -8.65 3.15 -16.20
CA GLU A 52 -9.21 2.41 -15.06
C GLU A 52 -8.25 2.32 -13.88
N VAL A 53 -6.97 2.60 -14.11
CA VAL A 53 -5.91 2.54 -13.10
C VAL A 53 -5.28 3.91 -12.85
N ASP A 54 -5.61 4.93 -13.65
CA ASP A 54 -5.20 6.30 -13.39
C ASP A 54 -5.84 6.83 -12.10
N ARG A 55 -4.99 7.28 -11.17
CA ARG A 55 -5.34 7.82 -9.85
C ARG A 55 -6.08 6.87 -8.90
N GLU A 56 -6.22 5.61 -9.27
CA GLU A 56 -6.79 4.58 -8.40
C GLU A 56 -5.73 3.98 -7.47
N ILE A 57 -6.13 3.61 -6.24
CA ILE A 57 -5.24 2.91 -5.31
C ILE A 57 -5.16 1.44 -5.71
N LEU A 58 -3.97 0.99 -6.11
CA LEU A 58 -3.73 -0.35 -6.64
C LEU A 58 -3.01 -1.27 -5.64
N ALA A 59 -2.32 -0.72 -4.65
CA ALA A 59 -1.60 -1.51 -3.66
C ALA A 59 -1.54 -0.82 -2.29
N PHE A 60 -1.26 -1.58 -1.24
CA PHE A 60 -1.09 -1.07 0.11
C PHE A 60 0.21 -1.59 0.74
N SER A 61 0.87 -0.77 1.56
CA SER A 61 1.93 -1.25 2.43
C SER A 61 1.63 -0.91 3.88
N ILE A 62 1.91 -1.87 4.75
CA ILE A 62 1.88 -1.71 6.19
C ILE A 62 3.30 -1.92 6.70
N PHE A 63 3.74 -1.09 7.63
CA PHE A 63 4.91 -1.43 8.43
C PHE A 63 4.72 -0.92 9.85
N TYR A 64 5.35 -1.64 10.77
CA TYR A 64 5.28 -1.34 12.18
C TYR A 64 6.64 -1.52 12.84
N ASP A 65 6.84 -0.79 13.93
CA ASP A 65 7.89 -1.04 14.89
C ASP A 65 7.29 -1.46 16.23
N HIS A 66 8.02 -1.23 17.32
CA HIS A 66 7.60 -1.58 18.67
C HIS A 66 6.37 -0.81 19.20
N GLU A 67 5.99 0.32 18.59
CA GLU A 67 4.88 1.16 19.08
C GLU A 67 3.99 1.71 17.95
N SER A 68 4.55 1.99 16.78
CA SER A 68 3.92 2.72 15.69
C SER A 68 3.56 1.83 14.51
N VAL A 69 2.41 2.09 13.90
CA VAL A 69 1.97 1.52 12.62
C VAL A 69 1.83 2.63 11.59
N ARG A 70 2.26 2.36 10.35
CA ARG A 70 2.00 3.23 9.19
C ARG A 70 1.41 2.43 8.03
N ILE A 71 0.35 2.97 7.44
CA ILE A 71 -0.37 2.40 6.30
C ILE A 71 -0.31 3.40 5.14
N TYR A 72 0.08 2.92 3.97
CA TYR A 72 0.10 3.71 2.73
C TYR A 72 -0.68 3.01 1.63
N GLY A 73 -1.37 3.78 0.80
CA GLY A 73 -1.93 3.36 -0.47
C GLY A 73 -1.07 3.87 -1.62
N TYR A 74 -0.88 3.06 -2.66
CA TYR A 74 -0.07 3.38 -3.83
C TYR A 74 -0.97 3.54 -5.06
N TYR A 75 -0.73 4.60 -5.82
CA TYR A 75 -1.51 4.93 -7.01
C TYR A 75 -0.58 5.50 -8.10
N THR A 76 -1.11 5.57 -9.32
CA THR A 76 -0.39 6.17 -10.45
C THR A 76 -1.06 7.41 -10.99
N VAL A 77 -0.28 8.27 -11.62
CA VAL A 77 -0.80 9.34 -12.49
C VAL A 77 -0.24 9.10 -13.88
N ILE A 78 -1.13 8.95 -14.84
CA ILE A 78 -0.86 8.66 -16.25
C ILE A 78 -1.17 9.93 -17.05
N ASP A 79 -0.13 10.49 -17.69
CA ASP A 79 -0.22 11.69 -18.53
C ASP A 79 0.41 11.39 -19.90
N GLY A 80 -0.45 11.02 -20.86
CA GLY A 80 -0.02 10.49 -22.15
C GLY A 80 0.88 9.26 -21.98
N ASN A 81 2.12 9.35 -22.44
CA ASN A 81 3.11 8.28 -22.33
C ASN A 81 3.90 8.27 -21.01
N LYS A 82 3.63 9.23 -20.11
CA LYS A 82 4.35 9.36 -18.84
C LYS A 82 3.51 8.80 -17.70
N THR A 83 4.05 7.76 -17.04
CA THR A 83 3.47 7.22 -15.80
C THR A 83 4.34 7.61 -14.62
N THR A 84 3.71 8.16 -13.57
CA THR A 84 4.37 8.46 -12.29
C THR A 84 3.72 7.71 -11.15
N TYR A 85 4.53 7.26 -10.19
CA TYR A 85 4.11 6.40 -9.08
C TYR A 85 4.14 7.19 -7.79
N HIS A 86 3.04 7.16 -7.06
CA HIS A 86 2.84 7.94 -5.85
C HIS A 86 2.34 7.06 -4.72
N ARG A 87 2.50 7.55 -3.49
CA ARG A 87 1.90 6.95 -2.31
C ARG A 87 1.21 8.00 -1.45
N HIS A 88 0.11 7.61 -0.83
CA HIS A 88 -0.67 8.44 0.07
C HIS A 88 -0.69 7.82 1.47
N PRO A 89 -0.36 8.56 2.54
CA PRO A 89 -0.49 8.06 3.90
C PRO A 89 -1.97 7.88 4.25
N VAL A 90 -2.40 6.64 4.41
CA VAL A 90 -3.78 6.29 4.80
C VAL A 90 -3.97 6.47 6.29
N ARG A 91 -3.02 5.99 7.10
CA ARG A 91 -3.05 6.13 8.56
C ARG A 91 -1.66 6.00 9.18
N LYS A 92 -1.42 6.75 10.25
CA LYS A 92 -0.27 6.59 11.14
C LYS A 92 -0.78 6.66 12.58
N PHE A 93 -0.43 5.70 13.41
CA PHE A 93 -0.92 5.64 14.80
C PHE A 93 0.00 4.79 15.67
N ASP A 94 -0.03 5.05 16.97
CA ASP A 94 0.59 4.22 18.00
C ASP A 94 -0.43 3.18 18.46
N PHE A 95 -0.06 1.89 18.44
CA PHE A 95 -0.96 0.80 18.83
C PHE A 95 -0.91 0.45 20.32
N THR A 96 0.03 1.03 21.06
CA THR A 96 0.19 0.93 22.52
C THR A 96 -0.56 2.04 23.26
N GLU A 97 -0.87 3.15 22.58
CA GLU A 97 -1.64 4.27 23.12
C GLU A 97 -3.02 3.83 23.64
N MET A 98 -3.49 4.50 24.70
CA MET A 98 -4.80 4.30 25.30
C MET A 98 -5.11 2.84 25.66
N ASP A 99 -4.16 2.15 26.32
CA ASP A 99 -4.27 0.73 26.70
C ASP A 99 -4.54 -0.20 25.49
N GLY A 100 -3.88 0.12 24.37
CA GLY A 100 -3.96 -0.67 23.15
C GLY A 100 -5.31 -0.58 22.42
N LYS A 101 -5.99 0.57 22.50
CA LYS A 101 -7.27 0.82 21.82
C LYS A 101 -7.24 0.47 20.33
N GLU A 102 -6.13 0.74 19.65
CA GLU A 102 -5.96 0.57 18.20
C GLU A 102 -5.30 -0.75 17.79
N LYS A 103 -5.06 -1.68 18.74
CA LYS A 103 -4.33 -2.94 18.49
C LYS A 103 -4.88 -3.81 17.35
N TRP A 104 -6.18 -3.70 17.06
CA TRP A 104 -6.85 -4.50 16.03
C TRP A 104 -7.04 -3.77 14.69
N THR A 105 -6.62 -2.51 14.60
CA THR A 105 -6.91 -1.67 13.41
C THR A 105 -6.26 -2.21 12.15
N THR A 106 -4.97 -2.57 12.23
CA THR A 106 -4.24 -3.15 11.09
C THR A 106 -4.88 -4.44 10.60
N TYR A 107 -5.25 -5.33 11.52
CA TYR A 107 -5.91 -6.59 11.19
C TYR A 107 -7.26 -6.38 10.49
N LYS A 108 -8.09 -5.46 11.01
CA LYS A 108 -9.38 -5.10 10.39
C LYS A 108 -9.17 -4.50 9.00
N PHE A 109 -8.17 -3.64 8.84
CA PHE A 109 -7.80 -3.05 7.56
C PHE A 109 -7.41 -4.13 6.54
N THR A 110 -6.44 -5.00 6.88
CA THR A 110 -6.01 -6.09 5.99
C THR A 110 -7.17 -7.00 5.60
N LYS A 111 -8.03 -7.38 6.56
CA LYS A 111 -9.24 -8.17 6.24
C LYS A 111 -10.20 -7.45 5.31
N SER A 112 -10.35 -6.13 5.46
CA SER A 112 -11.20 -5.33 4.58
C SER A 112 -10.67 -5.30 3.16
N VAL A 113 -9.36 -5.19 2.97
CA VAL A 113 -8.72 -5.18 1.63
C VAL A 113 -9.00 -6.47 0.86
N TYR A 114 -8.95 -7.63 1.52
CA TYR A 114 -9.18 -8.94 0.87
C TYR A 114 -10.64 -9.39 0.82
N ARG A 115 -11.55 -8.70 1.49
CA ARG A 115 -13.00 -8.99 1.45
C ARG A 115 -13.77 -8.08 0.48
N SER A 116 -13.13 -7.03 -0.02
CA SER A 116 -13.75 -5.97 -0.83
C SER A 116 -13.79 -6.25 -2.31
#